data_AF-J7HHF9-F1
#
_entry.id   AF-J7HHF9-F1
#
_cell.length_a   1.000
_cell.length_b   1.000
_cell.length_c   1.000
_cell.angle_alpha   90.00
_cell.angle_beta   90.00
_cell.angle_gamma   90.00
#
_symmetry.space_group_name_H-M   'P 1'
#
loop_
_entity.id
_entity.type
_entity.pdbx_description
1 polymer ?
#
loop_
_entity_poly.entity_id
_entity_poly.type
_entity_poly.pdbx_seq_one_letter_code
_entity_poly.pdbx_strand_id
1 'polypeptide(L)' 'DCYEIGSLSQDCDQQTGQCQCKRGVMGRRCDSCHDPYAEVTLRGCEVVYDSCPKRYSEHIWWPRTKFGKTASARC' A
#
# COMPACT_ATOMS: atom_id res chain seq x y z
N ASP A 1 -5.19 11.86 -3.09
CA ASP A 1 -5.46 10.90 -2.02
C ASP A 1 -4.23 10.03 -1.79
N CYS A 2 -3.41 10.42 -0.83
CA CYS A 2 -2.18 9.72 -0.47
C CYS A 2 -2.46 8.71 0.64
N TYR A 3 -1.78 7.56 0.60
CA TYR A 3 -1.93 6.52 1.61
C TYR A 3 -1.21 6.92 2.90
N GLU A 4 -1.96 7.33 3.91
CA GLU A 4 -1.44 7.91 5.16
C GLU A 4 -0.36 7.09 5.87
N ILE A 5 -0.45 5.76 5.76
CA ILE A 5 0.51 4.86 6.39
C ILE A 5 1.87 4.94 5.69
N GLY A 6 1.86 5.06 4.36
CA GLY A 6 3.03 5.06 3.50
C GLY A 6 3.54 6.42 3.08
N SER A 7 2.73 7.47 3.21
CA SER A 7 3.11 8.84 2.88
C SER A 7 3.56 9.64 4.11
N LEU A 8 4.32 10.70 3.87
CA LEU A 8 4.71 11.70 4.88
C LEU A 8 3.64 12.78 5.04
N SER A 9 2.86 13.04 3.99
CA SER A 9 1.77 14.02 3.93
C SER A 9 0.56 13.42 3.20
N GLN A 10 -0.62 14.00 3.44
CA GLN A 10 -1.80 13.76 2.60
C GLN A 10 -1.76 14.60 1.31
N ASP A 11 -0.93 15.64 1.28
CA ASP A 11 -0.70 16.46 0.10
C ASP A 11 0.13 15.71 -0.95
N CYS A 12 -0.36 15.70 -2.18
CA CYS A 12 0.38 15.24 -3.36
C CYS A 12 0.89 16.43 -4.16
N ASP A 13 1.98 16.21 -4.88
CA ASP A 13 2.51 17.17 -5.84
C ASP A 13 1.43 17.56 -6.87
N GLN A 14 1.23 18.86 -7.06
CA GLN A 14 0.11 19.37 -7.88
C GLN A 14 0.34 19.18 -9.39
N GLN A 15 1.59 19.02 -9.83
CA GLN A 15 1.91 18.88 -11.25
C GLN A 15 1.90 17.41 -11.69
N THR A 16 2.43 16.53 -10.85
CA THR A 16 2.60 15.09 -11.15
C THR A 16 1.55 14.22 -10.48
N GLY A 17 0.91 14.70 -9.42
CA GLY A 17 -0.01 13.92 -8.59
C GLY A 17 0.68 12.88 -7.72
N GLN A 18 2.01 12.95 -7.55
CA GLN A 18 2.82 12.03 -6.75
C GLN A 18 2.81 12.43 -5.27
N CYS A 19 2.56 11.46 -4.39
CA CYS A 19 2.64 11.63 -2.94
C CYS A 19 4.07 11.53 -2.42
N GLN A 20 4.38 12.23 -1.33
CA GLN A 20 5.68 12.09 -0.65
C GLN A 20 5.73 10.78 0.14
N CYS A 21 6.45 9.78 -0.38
CA CYS A 21 6.50 8.46 0.24
C CYS A 21 7.57 8.35 1.33
N LYS A 22 7.29 7.55 2.35
CA LYS A 22 8.27 7.12 3.35
C LYS A 22 9.35 6.26 2.69
N ARG A 23 10.49 6.13 3.38
CA ARG A 23 11.64 5.37 2.88
C ARG A 23 11.25 3.92 2.55
N GLY A 24 11.50 3.51 1.31
CA GLY A 24 11.21 2.15 0.82
C GLY A 24 9.80 1.93 0.28
N VAL A 25 8.88 2.88 0.50
CA VAL A 25 7.51 2.86 -0.03
C VAL A 25 7.50 3.51 -1.41
N MET A 26 6.67 2.99 -2.31
CA MET A 26 6.56 3.40 -3.70
C MET A 26 5.09 3.45 -4.17
N GLY A 27 4.92 3.89 -5.42
CA GLY A 27 3.61 4.10 -6.03
C GLY A 27 3.15 5.56 -5.94
N ARG A 28 2.22 5.95 -6.83
CA ARG A 28 1.72 7.33 -6.89
C ARG A 28 1.11 7.78 -5.57
N ARG A 29 0.47 6.86 -4.86
CA ARG A 29 -0.20 7.09 -3.57
C ARG A 29 0.61 6.59 -2.38
N CYS A 30 1.83 6.09 -2.56
CA CYS A 30 2.62 5.45 -1.51
C CYS A 30 1.96 4.22 -0.88
N ASP A 31 1.28 3.44 -1.70
CA ASP A 31 0.47 2.28 -1.35
C ASP A 31 1.13 0.93 -1.66
N SER A 32 2.37 0.94 -2.14
CA SER A 32 3.08 -0.27 -2.54
C SER A 32 4.52 -0.26 -2.05
N CYS A 33 5.11 -1.45 -1.96
CA CYS A 33 6.51 -1.66 -1.64
C CYS A 33 7.23 -2.26 -2.85
N HIS A 34 8.56 -2.14 -2.88
CA HIS A 34 9.36 -2.77 -3.93
C HIS A 34 9.23 -4.30 -3.92
N ASP A 35 9.02 -4.89 -2.75
CA ASP A 35 8.78 -6.32 -2.60
C ASP A 35 7.27 -6.62 -2.74
N PRO A 36 6.86 -7.55 -3.62
CA PRO A 36 5.45 -7.91 -3.82
C PRO A 36 4.82 -8.58 -2.59
N TYR A 37 5.61 -9.10 -1.65
CA TYR A 37 5.15 -9.68 -0.40
C TYR A 37 5.21 -8.70 0.78
N ALA A 38 5.65 -7.45 0.55
CA ALA A 38 5.69 -6.43 1.59
C ALA A 38 4.40 -5.61 1.66
N GLU A 39 3.94 -5.39 2.89
CA GLU A 39 2.86 -4.46 3.20
C GLU A 39 3.45 -3.13 3.65
N VAL A 40 2.82 -2.04 3.21
CA VAL A 40 3.12 -0.70 3.72
C VAL A 40 2.55 -0.55 5.12
N THR A 41 3.43 -0.46 6.12
CA THR A 41 3.12 -0.26 7.54
C THR A 41 3.65 1.09 8.02
N LEU A 42 3.33 1.45 9.27
CA LEU A 42 3.80 2.69 9.87
C LEU A 42 5.34 2.76 9.97
N ARG A 43 6.00 1.60 9.99
CA ARG A 43 7.46 1.45 10.06
C ARG A 43 8.14 1.42 8.69
N GLY A 44 7.37 1.41 7.60
CA GLY A 44 7.86 1.31 6.23
C GLY A 44 7.32 0.07 5.55
N CYS A 45 8.16 -0.64 4.80
CA CYS A 45 7.78 -1.87 4.11
C CYS A 45 8.15 -3.10 4.94
N GLU A 46 7.15 -3.86 5.38
CA GLU A 46 7.36 -5.10 6.13
C GLU A 46 6.87 -6.31 5.33
N VAL A 47 7.76 -7.29 5.13
CA VAL A 47 7.45 -8.51 4.39
C VAL A 47 6.53 -9.41 5.21
N VAL A 48 5.48 -9.89 4.56
CA VAL A 48 4.47 -10.76 5.14
C VAL A 48 4.55 -12.13 4.48
N TYR A 49 4.99 -13.14 5.25
CA TYR A 49 5.22 -14.50 4.74
C TYR A 49 4.02 -15.46 4.91
N ASP A 50 3.05 -15.11 5.76
CA ASP A 50 1.93 -15.99 6.13
C ASP A 50 0.61 -15.63 5.43
N SER A 51 0.63 -14.59 4.58
CA SER A 51 -0.57 -14.01 3.98
C SER A 51 -0.22 -13.12 2.78
N CYS A 52 -1.21 -12.90 1.91
CA CYS A 52 -1.11 -11.86 0.89
C CYS A 52 -1.19 -10.48 1.58
N PRO A 53 -0.24 -9.56 1.30
CA PRO A 53 -0.25 -8.21 1.86
C PRO A 53 -1.46 -7.41 1.36
N LYS A 54 -1.80 -6.31 2.05
CA LYS A 54 -2.74 -5.32 1.50
C LYS A 54 -2.23 -4.81 0.15
N ARG A 55 -3.13 -4.73 -0.83
CA ARG A 55 -2.78 -4.24 -2.16
C ARG A 55 -3.93 -3.42 -2.74
N TYR A 56 -3.59 -2.28 -3.32
CA TYR A 56 -4.51 -1.57 -4.19
C TYR A 56 -4.46 -2.18 -5.58
N SER A 57 -5.56 -2.76 -6.03
CA SER A 57 -5.68 -3.37 -7.35
C SER A 57 -7.07 -3.08 -7.89
N GLU A 58 -7.18 -2.70 -9.17
CA GLU A 58 -8.47 -2.39 -9.82
C GLU A 58 -9.29 -1.34 -9.06
N HIS A 59 -8.65 -0.31 -8.51
CA HIS A 59 -9.27 0.71 -7.67
C HIS A 59 -9.88 0.22 -6.34
N ILE A 60 -9.61 -1.03 -5.96
CA ILE A 60 -10.10 -1.64 -4.72
C ILE A 60 -8.94 -1.88 -3.77
N TRP A 61 -9.14 -1.52 -2.50
CA TRP A 61 -8.19 -1.81 -1.44
C TRP A 61 -8.42 -3.21 -0.86
N TRP A 62 -7.59 -4.18 -1.25
CA TRP A 62 -7.69 -5.53 -0.74
C TRP A 62 -7.11 -5.63 0.67
N PRO A 63 -7.83 -6.24 1.63
CA PRO A 63 -7.29 -6.48 2.95
C PRO A 63 -6.21 -7.57 2.92
N ARG A 64 -5.32 -7.54 3.91
CA ARG A 64 -4.38 -8.63 4.17
C ARG A 64 -5.14 -9.93 4.34
N THR A 65 -4.82 -10.93 3.53
CA THR A 65 -5.59 -12.18 3.47
C THR A 65 -4.68 -13.36 3.67
N LYS A 66 -4.94 -14.15 4.73
CA LYS A 66 -4.18 -15.38 5.00
C LYS A 66 -4.32 -16.38 3.88
N PHE A 67 -3.25 -17.13 3.60
CA PHE A 67 -3.31 -18.20 2.62
C PHE A 67 -4.41 -19.20 2.98
N GLY A 68 -5.16 -19.65 1.97
CA GLY A 68 -6.35 -20.50 2.15
C GLY A 68 -7.60 -19.79 2.65
N LYS A 69 -7.58 -18.45 2.80
CA LYS A 69 -8.78 -17.63 3.04
C LYS A 69 -9.13 -16.82 1.80
N THR A 70 -10.42 -16.56 1.62
CA THR A 70 -10.93 -15.72 0.53
C THR A 70 -10.95 -14.26 0.98
N ALA A 71 -10.33 -13.39 0.20
CA ALA A 71 -10.46 -11.94 0.37
C ALA A 71 -11.79 -11.49 -0.25
N SER A 72 -12.58 -10.70 0.48
CA SER A 72 -13.77 -10.04 -0.06
C SER A 72 -13.72 -8.56 0.31
N ALA A 73 -13.93 -7.70 -0.68
CA ALA A 73 -14.07 -6.27 -0.51
C ALA A 73 -15.37 -5.85 -1.22
N ARG A 74 -16.05 -4.84 -0.67
CA ARG A 74 -17.18 -4.23 -1.36
C ARG A 74 -16.63 -3.38 -2.50
N CYS A 75 -17.24 -3.51 -3.67
CA CYS A 75 -17.00 -2.62 -4.81
C CYS A 75 -17.47 -1.21 -4.49
#